data_AF-X1QM81-F1
#
_entry.id   AF-X1QM81-F1
#
_cell.length_a   1.000
_cell.length_b   1.000
_cell.length_c   1.000
_cell.angle_alpha   90.00
_cell.angle_beta   90.00
_cell.angle_gamma   90.00
#
_symmetry.space_group_name_H-M   'P 1'
#
loop_
_entity.id
_entity.type
_entity.pdbx_description
1 polymer ?
#
loop_
_entity_poly.entity_id
_entity_poly.type
_entity_poly.pdbx_seq_one_letter_code
_entity_poly.pdbx_strand_id
1 'polypeptide(L)'
;MLCFPKRKNDNEPIKTKKPVIKKYSILTFIYDEKFEVIIIDSGSTDKTIEIAKEYPVRLIQIKPEEFGHGKTRNYGADISEGEYLVFLTQDAIPFDNNWLRYLISNLEDENVAGVYNKQIPRR
;
A
#
# COMPACT_ATOMS: atom_id res chain seq x y z
N MET A 1 1.70 0.98 -4.86
CA MET A 1 0.25 0.76 -4.75
C MET A 1 0.04 -0.52 -3.94
N LEU A 2 -0.88 -0.52 -2.99
CA LEU A 2 -1.25 -1.71 -2.22
C LEU A 2 -2.69 -2.09 -2.58
N CYS A 3 -2.97 -3.39 -2.71
CA CYS A 3 -4.29 -3.89 -3.08
C CYS A 3 -4.75 -5.03 -2.15
N PHE A 4 -6.01 -4.97 -1.69
CA PHE A 4 -6.55 -5.81 -0.60
C PHE A 4 -7.91 -6.42 -0.95
N PRO A 5 -8.23 -7.67 -0.56
CA PRO A 5 -9.57 -8.25 -0.66
C PRO A 5 -10.53 -7.70 0.41
N LYS A 6 -11.87 -7.87 0.26
CA LYS A 6 -12.83 -7.61 1.36
C LYS A 6 -12.45 -8.37 2.60
N ARG A 7 -12.55 -7.69 3.74
CA ARG A 7 -12.67 -8.34 5.04
C ARG A 7 -13.99 -9.12 5.08
N LYS A 8 -13.96 -10.41 5.39
CA LYS A 8 -15.18 -11.16 5.75
C LYS A 8 -15.61 -10.77 7.16
N ASN A 9 -16.92 -10.58 7.35
CA ASN A 9 -17.53 -10.12 8.61
C ASN A 9 -17.26 -11.07 9.77
N ASP A 10 -16.17 -10.87 10.53
CA ASP A 10 -15.84 -11.72 11.67
C ASP A 10 -15.69 -10.88 12.96
N ASN A 11 -16.67 -11.01 13.85
CA ASN A 11 -16.73 -10.46 15.20
C ASN A 11 -15.83 -11.22 16.21
N GLU A 12 -14.70 -11.77 15.81
CA GLU A 12 -13.78 -12.45 16.75
C GLU A 12 -12.60 -11.57 17.17
N PRO A 13 -12.26 -11.52 18.48
CA PRO A 13 -11.08 -10.81 18.96
C PRO A 13 -9.83 -11.60 18.60
N ILE A 14 -9.06 -11.08 17.65
CA ILE A 14 -7.84 -11.73 17.15
C ILE A 14 -6.72 -11.60 18.20
N LYS A 15 -6.23 -12.75 18.67
CA LYS A 15 -5.07 -12.86 19.57
C LYS A 15 -3.79 -12.57 18.80
N THR A 16 -3.19 -11.40 19.00
CA THR A 16 -1.92 -11.03 18.37
C THR A 16 -0.75 -11.85 18.95
N LYS A 17 -0.14 -12.74 18.15
CA LYS A 17 1.24 -13.18 18.38
C LYS A 17 2.17 -12.13 17.76
N LYS A 18 2.97 -11.47 18.60
CA LYS A 18 3.92 -10.41 18.21
C LYS A 18 4.89 -10.90 17.13
N PRO A 19 5.12 -10.13 16.06
CA PRO A 19 6.41 -10.05 15.42
C PRO A 19 7.17 -8.84 15.96
N VAL A 20 8.37 -9.10 16.46
CA VAL A 20 9.38 -8.10 16.79
C VAL A 20 10.03 -7.66 15.47
N ILE A 21 9.80 -6.43 14.98
CA ILE A 21 10.72 -5.81 14.01
C ILE A 21 10.80 -4.29 14.25
N LYS A 22 12.04 -3.79 14.39
CA LYS A 22 12.42 -2.37 14.40
C LYS A 22 12.52 -1.83 12.96
N LYS A 23 12.09 -0.57 12.80
CA LYS A 23 12.25 0.38 11.66
C LYS A 23 11.08 0.38 10.65
N TYR A 24 10.47 1.56 10.54
CA TYR A 24 9.23 1.93 9.82
C TYR A 24 9.33 1.78 8.29
N SER A 25 9.43 0.55 7.80
CA SER A 25 9.18 0.23 6.40
C SER A 25 7.66 0.20 6.16
N ILE A 26 7.18 0.80 5.07
CA ILE A 26 5.76 0.69 4.67
C ILE A 26 5.35 -0.74 4.33
N LEU A 27 6.29 -1.68 4.28
CA LEU A 27 6.05 -3.12 4.11
C LEU A 27 5.93 -3.84 5.46
N THR A 28 6.22 -3.15 6.57
CA THR A 28 6.09 -3.67 7.94
C THR A 28 4.84 -3.08 8.59
N PHE A 29 3.67 -3.62 8.27
CA PHE A 29 2.43 -3.28 8.99
C PHE A 29 1.72 -4.55 9.46
N ILE A 30 0.92 -4.38 10.50
CA ILE A 30 0.09 -5.45 11.05
C ILE A 30 -1.25 -5.35 10.33
N TYR A 31 -1.42 -6.15 9.28
CA TYR A 31 -2.69 -6.37 8.61
C TYR A 31 -2.84 -7.87 8.39
N ASP A 32 -3.87 -8.46 8.98
CA ASP A 32 -4.04 -9.92 9.02
C ASP A 32 -4.49 -10.50 7.67
N GLU A 33 -4.99 -9.66 6.76
CA GLU A 33 -5.43 -10.08 5.43
C GLU A 33 -4.29 -10.05 4.41
N LYS A 34 -4.40 -10.92 3.41
CA LYS A 34 -3.46 -10.96 2.28
C LYS A 34 -3.60 -9.70 1.43
N PHE A 35 -2.48 -9.20 0.92
CA PHE A 35 -2.45 -8.06 0.03
C PHE A 35 -1.35 -8.22 -1.00
N GLU A 36 -1.49 -7.53 -2.12
CA GLU A 36 -0.42 -7.37 -3.10
C GLU A 36 0.16 -5.96 -3.05
N VAL A 37 1.44 -5.87 -3.41
CA VAL A 37 2.16 -4.61 -3.52
C VAL A 37 2.63 -4.50 -4.96
N ILE A 38 2.14 -3.48 -5.67
CA ILE A 38 2.56 -3.17 -7.03
C ILE A 38 3.40 -1.89 -6.99
N ILE A 39 4.63 -1.98 -7.49
CA ILE A 39 5.55 -0.86 -7.67
C ILE A 39 5.69 -0.62 -9.17
N ILE A 40 5.34 0.59 -9.63
CA ILE A 40 5.60 1.01 -11.00
C ILE A 40 6.75 2.00 -10.96
N ASP A 41 7.92 1.54 -11.40
CA ASP A 41 9.14 2.32 -11.51
C ASP A 41 9.22 2.97 -12.90
N SER A 42 9.55 4.26 -12.96
CA SER A 42 9.64 5.03 -14.21
C SER A 42 11.09 5.31 -14.62
N GLY A 43 11.98 4.34 -14.44
CA GLY A 43 13.39 4.44 -14.83
C GLY A 43 14.30 4.98 -13.73
N SER A 44 14.13 4.54 -12.48
CA SER A 44 15.06 4.87 -11.41
C SER A 44 16.48 4.42 -11.74
N THR A 45 17.47 5.27 -11.46
CA THR A 45 18.90 5.01 -11.71
C THR A 45 19.69 4.76 -10.42
N ASP A 46 19.02 4.83 -9.28
CA ASP A 46 19.58 4.53 -7.97
C ASP A 46 19.26 3.08 -7.55
N LYS A 47 19.38 2.78 -6.26
CA LYS A 47 19.14 1.44 -5.72
C LYS A 47 17.66 1.07 -5.60
N THR A 48 16.71 1.90 -6.06
CA THR A 48 15.27 1.65 -5.90
C THR A 48 14.84 0.29 -6.45
N ILE A 49 15.30 -0.07 -7.65
CA ILE A 49 14.97 -1.35 -8.29
C ILE A 49 15.57 -2.53 -7.53
N GLU A 50 16.83 -2.39 -7.07
CA GLU A 50 17.52 -3.43 -6.32
C GLU A 50 16.79 -3.70 -4.99
N ILE A 51 16.50 -2.63 -4.25
CA ILE A 51 15.78 -2.70 -2.97
C ILE A 51 14.38 -3.30 -3.18
N ALA A 52 13.64 -2.87 -4.21
CA ALA A 52 12.29 -3.39 -4.47
C ALA A 52 12.29 -4.91 -4.69
N LYS A 53 13.30 -5.45 -5.37
CA LYS A 53 13.44 -6.90 -5.63
C LYS A 53 13.71 -7.74 -4.38
N GLU A 54 14.13 -7.13 -3.27
CA GLU A 54 14.35 -7.81 -1.99
C GLU A 54 13.03 -8.13 -1.25
N TYR A 55 11.91 -7.53 -1.69
CA TYR A 55 10.61 -7.67 -1.05
C TYR A 55 9.62 -8.45 -1.94
N PRO A 56 8.58 -9.06 -1.35
CA PRO A 56 7.53 -9.77 -2.11
C PRO A 56 6.58 -8.78 -2.78
N VAL A 57 7.07 -8.07 -3.80
CA VAL A 57 6.34 -7.04 -4.54
C VAL A 57 6.33 -7.36 -6.04
N ARG A 58 5.29 -6.92 -6.73
CA ARG A 58 5.22 -6.92 -8.19
C ARG A 58 5.84 -5.64 -8.71
N LEU A 59 7.09 -5.72 -9.16
CA LEU A 59 7.80 -4.60 -9.77
C LEU A 59 7.53 -4.54 -11.27
N ILE A 60 7.08 -3.39 -11.75
CA ILE A 60 6.86 -3.09 -13.17
C ILE A 60 7.68 -1.87 -13.53
N GLN A 61 8.44 -1.95 -14.60
CA GLN A 61 9.28 -0.85 -15.07
C GLN A 61 8.68 -0.28 -16.35
N ILE A 62 8.49 1.03 -16.38
CA ILE A 62 8.06 1.79 -17.56
C ILE A 62 9.16 2.78 -17.94
N LYS A 63 9.15 3.26 -19.19
CA LYS A 63 10.09 4.31 -19.58
C LYS A 63 9.68 5.65 -18.92
N PRO A 64 10.65 6.56 -18.65
CA PRO A 64 10.34 7.88 -18.11
C PRO A 64 9.29 8.65 -18.91
N GLU A 65 9.29 8.51 -20.24
CA GLU A 65 8.35 9.19 -21.14
C GLU A 65 6.92 8.64 -21.06
N GLU A 66 6.75 7.43 -20.51
CA GLU A 66 5.44 6.80 -20.32
C GLU A 66 4.78 7.19 -19.00
N PHE A 67 5.54 7.81 -18.09
CA PHE A 67 5.08 8.22 -16.77
C PHE A 67 4.04 9.35 -16.85
N GLY A 68 3.00 9.22 -16.04
CA GLY A 68 2.06 10.30 -15.78
C GLY A 68 1.29 10.02 -14.50
N HIS A 69 1.15 11.02 -13.63
CA HIS A 69 0.54 10.84 -12.31
C HIS A 69 -0.82 10.13 -12.32
N GLY A 70 -1.72 10.49 -13.24
CA GLY A 70 -3.00 9.78 -13.41
C GLY A 70 -2.83 8.45 -14.16
N LYS A 71 -2.13 8.50 -15.30
CA LYS A 71 -1.92 7.34 -16.19
C LYS A 71 -1.30 6.14 -15.46
N THR A 72 -0.23 6.35 -14.72
CA THR A 72 0.48 5.29 -13.99
C THR A 72 -0.37 4.72 -12.85
N ARG A 73 -1.19 5.55 -12.18
CA ARG A 73 -2.11 5.08 -11.14
C ARG A 73 -3.25 4.25 -11.73
N ASN A 74 -3.84 4.70 -12.84
CA ASN A 74 -4.88 3.95 -13.54
C ASN A 74 -4.34 2.62 -14.06
N TYR A 75 -3.14 2.63 -14.66
CA TYR A 75 -2.50 1.38 -15.09
C TYR A 75 -2.27 0.42 -13.92
N GLY A 76 -1.83 0.93 -12.77
CA GLY A 76 -1.74 0.14 -11.55
C GLY A 76 -3.08 -0.47 -11.15
N ALA A 77 -4.15 0.33 -11.12
CA ALA A 77 -5.49 -0.13 -10.80
C ALA A 77 -5.98 -1.23 -11.76
N ASP A 78 -5.75 -1.08 -13.06
CA ASP A 78 -6.19 -2.03 -14.09
C ASP A 78 -5.57 -3.43 -13.95
N ILE A 79 -4.35 -3.52 -13.43
CA ILE A 79 -3.61 -4.78 -13.30
C ILE A 79 -3.69 -5.40 -11.90
N SER A 80 -4.40 -4.76 -10.99
CA SER A 80 -4.55 -5.21 -9.60
C SER A 80 -5.78 -6.08 -9.41
N GLU A 81 -5.72 -6.96 -8.41
CA GLU A 81 -6.70 -8.01 -8.19
C GLU A 81 -7.49 -7.85 -6.89
N GLY A 82 -7.10 -6.92 -6.02
CA GLY A 82 -7.82 -6.64 -4.78
C GLY A 82 -9.01 -5.70 -4.99
N GLU A 83 -9.89 -5.73 -4.01
CA GLU A 83 -11.12 -4.96 -3.95
C GLU A 83 -10.89 -3.50 -3.55
N TYR A 84 -9.91 -3.25 -2.69
CA TYR A 84 -9.51 -1.90 -2.29
C TYR A 84 -8.17 -1.53 -2.90
N LEU A 85 -8.09 -0.28 -3.40
CA LEU A 85 -6.87 0.30 -3.92
C LEU A 85 -6.33 1.37 -2.98
N VAL A 86 -5.09 1.20 -2.54
CA VAL A 86 -4.38 2.18 -1.72
C VAL A 86 -3.20 2.72 -2.51
N PHE A 87 -3.28 4.00 -2.87
CA PHE A 87 -2.21 4.72 -3.54
C PHE A 87 -1.27 5.36 -2.51
N LEU A 88 0.00 5.06 -2.65
CA LEU A 88 1.08 5.60 -1.83
C LEU A 88 2.15 6.20 -2.72
N THR A 89 2.75 7.29 -2.26
CA THR A 89 3.99 7.82 -2.83
C THR A 89 5.19 7.14 -2.16
N GLN A 90 6.32 7.13 -2.86
CA GLN A 90 7.57 6.48 -2.40
C GLN A 90 8.16 7.10 -1.12
N ASP A 91 7.78 8.33 -0.80
CA ASP A 91 8.22 9.09 0.37
C ASP A 91 7.22 9.09 1.53
N ALA A 92 6.10 8.38 1.38
CA ALA A 92 5.08 8.23 2.41
C ALA A 92 5.65 7.43 3.60
N ILE A 93 5.59 8.02 4.79
CA ILE A 93 5.95 7.36 6.05
C ILE A 93 4.69 7.17 6.88
N PRO A 94 4.31 5.92 7.21
CA PRO A 94 3.24 5.65 8.14
C PRO A 94 3.48 6.29 9.51
N PHE A 95 2.44 6.89 10.09
CA PHE A 95 2.52 7.44 11.45
C PHE A 95 2.65 6.33 12.50
N ASP A 96 1.87 5.27 12.37
CA ASP A 96 1.90 4.08 13.21
C ASP A 96 1.62 2.81 12.39
N ASN A 97 1.69 1.64 13.03
CA ASN A 97 1.47 0.34 12.37
C ASN A 97 -0.01 0.07 12.01
N ASN A 98 -0.95 0.88 12.48
CA ASN A 98 -2.38 0.75 12.24
C ASN A 98 -2.89 1.67 11.12
N TRP A 99 -2.02 2.51 10.54
CA TRP A 99 -2.35 3.49 9.49
C TRP A 99 -3.24 2.91 8.38
N LEU A 100 -2.94 1.70 7.94
CA LEU A 100 -3.64 1.01 6.86
C LEU A 100 -4.99 0.49 7.31
N ARG A 101 -5.05 -0.09 8.52
CA ARG A 101 -6.30 -0.56 9.12
C ARG A 101 -7.29 0.59 9.27
N TYR A 102 -6.82 1.74 9.75
CA TYR A 102 -7.65 2.94 9.88
C TYR A 102 -8.12 3.47 8.52
N LEU A 103 -7.29 3.38 7.48
CA LEU A 103 -7.69 3.78 6.14
C LEU A 103 -8.80 2.87 5.61
N ILE A 104 -8.59 1.54 5.65
CA ILE A 104 -9.52 0.57 5.08
C ILE A 104 -10.83 0.48 5.86
N SER A 105 -10.83 0.61 7.19
CA SER A 105 -12.06 0.50 7.99
C SER A 105 -13.13 1.54 7.62
N ASN A 106 -12.72 2.70 7.09
CA ASN A 106 -13.66 3.73 6.63
C ASN A 106 -14.30 3.38 5.28
N LEU A 107 -13.70 2.47 4.50
CA LEU A 107 -14.26 1.96 3.24
C LEU A 107 -15.21 0.78 3.44
N GLU A 108 -15.38 0.30 4.69
CA GLU A 108 -16.39 -0.72 5.02
C GLU A 108 -17.83 -0.16 4.94
N ASP A 109 -18.00 1.17 4.95
CA ASP A 109 -19.28 1.83 4.66
C ASP A 109 -19.48 1.90 3.13
N GLU A 110 -20.52 1.23 2.63
CA GLU A 110 -20.85 1.16 1.19
C GLU A 110 -21.16 2.54 0.56
N ASN A 111 -21.40 3.57 1.36
CA ASN A 111 -21.60 4.95 0.90
C ASN A 111 -20.28 5.71 0.71
N VAL A 112 -19.14 5.13 1.08
CA VAL A 112 -17.83 5.79 1.02
C VAL A 112 -17.04 5.25 -0.18
N ALA A 113 -16.90 6.10 -1.21
CA ALA A 113 -16.14 5.75 -2.41
C ALA A 113 -14.62 5.95 -2.29
N GLY A 114 -14.15 6.69 -1.27
CA GLY A 114 -12.74 7.03 -1.13
C GLY A 114 -12.41 7.71 0.18
N VAL A 115 -11.16 7.52 0.62
CA VAL A 115 -10.64 7.99 1.91
C VAL A 115 -9.20 8.48 1.74
N TYR A 116 -8.76 9.34 2.64
CA TYR A 116 -7.36 9.76 2.73
C TYR A 116 -6.93 9.88 4.19
N ASN A 117 -5.65 9.65 4.46
CA ASN A 117 -5.09 9.81 5.81
C ASN A 117 -4.70 11.26 6.08
N LYS A 118 -4.78 11.66 7.36
CA LYS A 118 -4.25 12.94 7.83
C LYS A 118 -2.75 13.02 7.59
N GLN A 119 -2.30 14.10 6.94
CA GLN A 119 -0.88 14.36 6.71
C GLN A 119 -0.32 15.22 7.84
N ILE A 120 0.78 14.78 8.44
CA ILE A 120 1.46 15.50 9.53
C ILE A 120 2.79 16.03 8.96
N PRO A 121 3.02 17.36 8.97
CA PRO A 121 4.29 17.93 8.54
C PRO A 121 5.46 17.38 9.35
N ARG A 122 6.60 17.10 8.70
CA ARG A 122 7.84 16.79 9.41
C ARG A 122 8.32 18.08 10.09
N ARG A 123 8.61 18.01 11.39
CA ARG A 123 9.29 19.07 12.14
C ARG A 123 10.78 19.03 11.88
#